data_AF-A0A1G1NWQ6-F1
#
_entry.id   AF-A0A1G1NWQ6-F1
#
_cell.length_a   1.000
_cell.length_b   1.000
_cell.length_c   1.000
_cell.angle_alpha   90.00
_cell.angle_beta   90.00
_cell.angle_gamma   90.00
#
_symmetry.space_group_name_H-M   'P 1'
#
loop_
_entity.id
_entity.type
_entity.pdbx_description
1 polymer ?
#
loop_
_entity_poly.entity_id
_entity_poly.type
_entity_poly.pdbx_seq_one_letter_code
_entity_poly.pdbx_strand_id
1 'polypeptide(L)'
;MGKRIILFVCLILFSSCASSPKHAKKAAQQNVYFNQAQVNALVASGRFERASQLFSTHQSMYGSKNELLYLMDRAYTLQLAGKYDESIRYFEQAKNKIDALYTRSVSNIASTWMVNDNLAPYRGEAFEHILVNVLQGLNYLTLGDLTEALVEARDADRKFQVLCDLYCHQKNIYSEDGFARMLFGIMYESQQERQDVNDALISYKKALQAYENGFYKTAARGVPRLLKENALAVAQYLGFPEFRNLQQKFNDVAFVPFQEKSQKGEIYLIHFNGLSPLKHATNVAVPLPDGVVQLAFPQYDPRDYEIRSSELVAVKSNGQKFSAGTEVAADVEAIAKRSLEGRKAWLYTKAALRPLGKYAVESRAAQRTEEEHGELAGWVVRGASSLYNLYSEQAD
;
A
#
# COMPACT_ATOMS: atom_id res chain seq x y z
N MET A 1 24.76 -32.61 5.91
CA MET A 1 23.65 -31.79 6.46
C MET A 1 22.52 -31.81 5.45
N GLY A 2 21.33 -32.28 5.83
CA GLY A 2 20.18 -32.24 4.94
C GLY A 2 19.76 -30.78 4.67
N LYS A 3 19.33 -30.47 3.45
CA LYS A 3 18.76 -29.15 3.14
C LYS A 3 17.54 -28.92 4.02
N ARG A 4 17.53 -27.83 4.78
CA ARG A 4 16.37 -27.40 5.56
C ARG A 4 15.21 -27.09 4.62
N ILE A 5 14.01 -27.53 4.99
CA ILE A 5 12.79 -27.22 4.25
C ILE A 5 12.16 -25.98 4.88
N ILE A 6 12.07 -24.91 4.11
CA ILE A 6 11.30 -23.72 4.47
C ILE A 6 10.19 -23.61 3.44
N LEU A 7 8.94 -23.65 3.91
CA LEU A 7 7.76 -23.60 3.07
C LEU A 7 6.96 -22.34 3.41
N PHE A 8 6.77 -21.48 2.42
CA PHE A 8 5.85 -20.36 2.49
C PHE A 8 4.52 -20.76 1.86
N VAL A 9 3.46 -20.76 2.67
CA VAL A 9 2.10 -21.02 2.21
C VAL A 9 1.35 -19.68 2.21
N CYS A 10 1.14 -19.13 1.01
CA CYS A 10 0.27 -17.97 0.84
C CYS A 10 -1.17 -18.44 0.67
N LEU A 11 -2.00 -18.20 1.68
CA LEU A 11 -3.43 -18.47 1.63
C LEU A 11 -4.15 -17.14 1.38
N ILE A 12 -5.02 -17.13 0.38
CA ILE A 12 -5.82 -15.96 0.05
C ILE A 12 -7.29 -16.35 0.18
N LEU A 13 -7.98 -15.76 1.13
CA LEU A 13 -9.42 -16.00 1.33
C LEU A 13 -10.15 -14.65 1.30
N PHE A 14 -11.03 -14.54 0.32
CA PHE A 14 -11.97 -13.44 0.25
C PHE A 14 -13.35 -13.99 0.60
N SER A 15 -13.80 -13.72 1.82
CA SER A 15 -15.19 -13.93 2.22
C SER A 15 -15.81 -12.55 2.40
N SER A 16 -16.34 -12.02 1.29
CA SER A 16 -17.11 -10.79 1.29
C SER A 16 -18.24 -10.97 0.30
N CYS A 17 -19.48 -10.88 0.77
CA CYS A 17 -20.63 -10.76 -0.11
C CYS A 17 -20.46 -9.50 -0.96
N ALA A 18 -20.48 -9.64 -2.29
CA ALA A 18 -20.28 -8.56 -3.24
C ALA A 18 -21.20 -7.37 -2.95
N SER A 19 -20.69 -6.35 -2.24
CA SER A 19 -21.40 -5.09 -2.05
C SER A 19 -21.13 -4.20 -3.27
N SER A 20 -22.18 -4.00 -4.08
CA SER A 20 -22.13 -3.12 -5.24
C SER A 20 -22.06 -1.66 -4.75
N PRO A 21 -21.06 -0.85 -5.15
CA PRO A 21 -20.97 0.53 -4.68
C PRO A 21 -22.14 1.38 -5.22
N LYS A 22 -22.88 2.03 -4.32
CA LYS A 22 -24.15 2.75 -4.60
C LYS A 22 -24.01 4.11 -5.32
N HIS A 23 -22.80 4.60 -5.57
CA HIS A 23 -22.57 5.94 -6.12
C HIS A 23 -21.60 5.96 -7.29
N ALA A 24 -22.04 5.51 -8.47
CA ALA A 24 -21.28 5.58 -9.71
C ALA A 24 -22.00 6.46 -10.77
N LYS A 25 -21.80 7.78 -10.73
CA LYS A 25 -22.25 8.70 -11.79
C LYS A 25 -21.23 9.83 -12.01
N LYS A 26 -20.29 9.66 -12.97
CA LYS A 26 -19.71 10.71 -13.86
C LYS A 26 -18.68 10.11 -14.86
N ALA A 27 -18.67 10.63 -16.10
CA ALA A 27 -18.52 9.86 -17.34
C ALA A 27 -17.11 9.62 -17.96
N ALA A 28 -16.00 9.99 -17.31
CA ALA A 28 -14.65 9.57 -17.77
C ALA A 28 -13.99 8.56 -16.81
N GLN A 29 -14.37 8.67 -15.54
CA GLN A 29 -13.97 7.82 -14.43
C GLN A 29 -14.80 6.53 -14.35
N GLN A 30 -15.92 6.49 -15.09
CA GLN A 30 -16.86 5.37 -15.11
C GLN A 30 -16.23 4.08 -15.63
N ASN A 31 -15.35 4.12 -16.63
CA ASN A 31 -14.73 2.89 -17.17
C ASN A 31 -13.71 2.29 -16.18
N VAL A 32 -12.87 3.10 -15.54
CA VAL A 32 -11.89 2.61 -14.54
C VAL A 32 -12.61 2.05 -13.31
N TYR A 33 -13.61 2.76 -12.78
CA TYR A 33 -14.38 2.31 -11.61
C TYR A 33 -15.29 1.10 -11.91
N PHE A 34 -15.89 1.03 -13.11
CA PHE A 34 -16.74 -0.09 -13.51
C PHE A 34 -15.96 -1.39 -13.62
N ASN A 35 -14.72 -1.36 -14.10
CA ASN A 35 -13.89 -2.55 -14.17
C ASN A 35 -13.28 -2.91 -12.83
N GLN A 36 -12.88 -1.94 -12.00
CA GLN A 36 -12.39 -2.26 -10.65
C GLN A 36 -13.46 -2.97 -9.83
N ALA A 37 -14.74 -2.59 -9.97
CA ALA A 37 -15.84 -3.31 -9.34
C ALA A 37 -15.97 -4.75 -9.84
N GLN A 38 -15.80 -4.99 -11.14
CA GLN A 38 -15.82 -6.34 -11.72
C GLN A 38 -14.62 -7.19 -11.30
N VAL A 39 -13.41 -6.63 -11.33
CA VAL A 39 -12.20 -7.30 -10.83
C VAL A 39 -12.38 -7.65 -9.37
N ASN A 40 -12.80 -6.69 -8.54
CA ASN A 40 -13.06 -6.93 -7.12
C ASN A 40 -14.11 -8.03 -6.90
N ALA A 41 -15.20 -8.07 -7.69
CA ALA A 41 -16.21 -9.11 -7.58
C ALA A 41 -15.68 -10.49 -8.00
N LEU A 42 -14.84 -10.57 -9.04
CA LEU A 42 -14.20 -11.80 -9.47
C LEU A 42 -13.18 -12.29 -8.43
N VAL A 43 -12.37 -11.39 -7.89
CA VAL A 43 -11.40 -11.68 -6.80
C VAL A 43 -12.13 -12.12 -5.54
N ALA A 44 -13.17 -11.41 -5.12
CA ALA A 44 -13.98 -11.75 -3.95
C ALA A 44 -14.68 -13.12 -4.08
N SER A 45 -14.96 -13.56 -5.31
CA SER A 45 -15.55 -14.89 -5.58
C SER A 45 -14.52 -15.97 -5.93
N GLY A 46 -13.22 -15.71 -5.72
CA GLY A 46 -12.14 -16.66 -5.98
C GLY A 46 -11.87 -16.94 -7.46
N ARG A 47 -12.45 -16.16 -8.38
CA ARG A 47 -12.32 -16.33 -9.84
C ARG A 47 -11.09 -15.60 -10.39
N PHE A 48 -9.92 -15.87 -9.83
CA PHE A 48 -8.69 -15.13 -10.10
C PHE A 48 -8.25 -15.20 -11.56
N GLU A 49 -8.37 -16.37 -12.20
CA GLU A 49 -8.02 -16.53 -13.62
C GLU A 49 -8.84 -15.60 -14.52
N ARG A 50 -10.15 -15.53 -14.27
CA ARG A 50 -11.05 -14.63 -15.01
C ARG A 50 -10.76 -13.17 -14.70
N ALA A 51 -10.46 -12.86 -13.44
CA ALA A 51 -10.08 -11.50 -13.03
C ALA A 51 -8.82 -11.05 -13.80
N SER A 52 -7.81 -11.93 -13.91
CA SER A 52 -6.60 -11.65 -14.67
C SER A 52 -6.90 -11.43 -16.16
N GLN A 53 -7.76 -12.23 -16.77
CA GLN A 53 -8.08 -12.12 -18.21
C GLN A 53 -8.75 -10.79 -18.57
N LEU A 54 -9.46 -10.15 -17.63
CA LEU A 54 -10.16 -8.88 -17.88
C LEU A 54 -9.21 -7.76 -18.36
N PHE A 55 -7.94 -7.81 -17.95
CA PHE A 55 -6.91 -6.83 -18.32
C PHE A 55 -6.38 -7.00 -19.76
N SER A 56 -6.35 -8.24 -20.27
CA SER A 56 -5.76 -8.57 -21.58
C SER A 56 -6.54 -7.97 -22.76
N THR A 57 -7.82 -7.70 -22.56
CA THR A 57 -8.73 -7.13 -23.56
C THR A 57 -8.87 -5.61 -23.45
N HIS A 58 -8.26 -4.97 -22.44
CA HIS A 58 -8.67 -3.64 -22.00
C HIS A 58 -7.53 -2.72 -21.48
N GLN A 59 -6.27 -2.93 -21.88
CA GLN A 59 -5.14 -2.07 -21.46
C GLN A 59 -5.36 -0.58 -21.78
N SER A 60 -6.03 -0.26 -22.89
CA SER A 60 -6.38 1.12 -23.26
C SER A 60 -7.36 1.79 -22.30
N MET A 61 -8.04 1.03 -21.43
CA MET A 61 -9.13 1.51 -20.57
C MET A 61 -8.66 2.18 -19.27
N TYR A 62 -7.42 1.97 -18.85
CA TYR A 62 -6.82 2.74 -17.74
C TYR A 62 -6.38 4.13 -18.19
N GLY A 63 -6.16 4.33 -19.50
CA GLY A 63 -5.51 5.51 -20.05
C GLY A 63 -4.02 5.59 -19.70
N SER A 64 -3.24 6.33 -20.50
CA SER A 64 -1.78 6.42 -20.33
C SER A 64 -1.33 7.02 -18.98
N LYS A 65 -2.22 7.71 -18.26
CA LYS A 65 -1.96 8.32 -16.95
C LYS A 65 -1.98 7.32 -15.79
N ASN A 66 -2.72 6.21 -15.93
CA ASN A 66 -2.89 5.21 -14.87
C ASN A 66 -2.13 3.92 -15.16
N GLU A 67 -1.05 4.01 -15.95
CA GLU A 67 -0.23 2.86 -16.31
C GLU A 67 0.33 2.14 -15.08
N LEU A 68 0.78 2.88 -14.05
CA LEU A 68 1.25 2.26 -12.80
C LEU A 68 0.16 1.41 -12.14
N LEU A 69 -1.06 1.95 -12.02
CA LEU A 69 -2.19 1.24 -11.42
C LEU A 69 -2.53 -0.02 -12.23
N TYR A 70 -2.55 0.09 -13.56
CA TYR A 70 -2.72 -1.06 -14.45
C TYR A 70 -1.67 -2.15 -14.21
N LEU A 71 -0.39 -1.78 -14.13
CA LEU A 71 0.72 -2.72 -13.92
C LEU A 71 0.57 -3.44 -12.56
N MET A 72 0.21 -2.71 -11.51
CA MET A 72 0.00 -3.26 -10.17
C MET A 72 -1.21 -4.20 -10.11
N ASP A 73 -2.37 -3.78 -10.64
CA ASP A 73 -3.58 -4.60 -10.66
C ASP A 73 -3.38 -5.88 -11.50
N ARG A 74 -2.71 -5.75 -12.65
CA ARG A 74 -2.37 -6.89 -13.51
C ARG A 74 -1.43 -7.86 -12.81
N ALA A 75 -0.36 -7.35 -12.19
CA ALA A 75 0.59 -8.18 -11.46
C ALA A 75 -0.08 -8.92 -10.29
N TYR A 76 -0.89 -8.22 -9.51
CA TYR A 76 -1.56 -8.81 -8.36
C TYR A 76 -2.60 -9.86 -8.77
N THR A 77 -3.43 -9.60 -9.79
CA THR A 77 -4.39 -10.61 -10.27
C THR A 77 -3.73 -11.84 -10.88
N LEU A 78 -2.56 -11.69 -11.52
CA LEU A 78 -1.74 -12.82 -11.96
C LEU A 78 -1.18 -13.63 -10.79
N GLN A 79 -0.71 -12.96 -9.72
CA GLN A 79 -0.26 -13.63 -8.50
C GLN A 79 -1.39 -14.41 -7.84
N LEU A 80 -2.58 -13.82 -7.73
CA LEU A 80 -3.79 -14.51 -7.23
C LEU A 80 -4.15 -15.73 -8.08
N ALA A 81 -3.93 -15.66 -9.40
CA ALA A 81 -4.16 -16.76 -10.33
C ALA A 81 -3.05 -17.83 -10.32
N GLY A 82 -2.00 -17.69 -9.50
CA GLY A 82 -0.86 -18.61 -9.47
C GLY A 82 0.12 -18.45 -10.64
N LYS A 83 -0.01 -17.39 -11.44
CA LYS A 83 0.86 -17.07 -12.59
C LYS A 83 2.03 -16.21 -12.15
N TYR A 84 2.87 -16.77 -11.28
CA TYR A 84 3.92 -16.02 -10.57
C TYR A 84 4.97 -15.42 -11.51
N ASP A 85 5.43 -16.13 -12.54
CA ASP A 85 6.40 -15.59 -13.51
C ASP A 85 5.85 -14.38 -14.27
N GLU A 86 4.58 -14.43 -14.68
CA GLU A 86 3.92 -13.29 -15.32
C GLU A 86 3.75 -12.13 -14.35
N SER A 87 3.32 -12.41 -13.12
CA SER A 87 3.17 -11.42 -12.06
C SER A 87 4.49 -10.68 -11.78
N ILE A 88 5.60 -11.41 -11.65
CA ILE A 88 6.95 -10.85 -11.45
C ILE A 88 7.29 -9.84 -12.57
N ARG A 89 7.04 -10.18 -13.84
CA ARG A 89 7.34 -9.27 -14.96
C ARG A 89 6.52 -7.98 -14.92
N TYR A 90 5.28 -8.02 -14.46
CA TYR A 90 4.44 -6.82 -14.33
C TYR A 90 4.79 -6.00 -13.08
N PHE A 91 5.13 -6.63 -11.96
CA PHE A 91 5.65 -5.91 -10.79
C PHE A 91 6.98 -5.23 -11.07
N GLU A 92 7.86 -5.85 -11.87
CA GLU A 92 9.12 -5.23 -12.26
C GLU A 92 8.89 -3.98 -13.13
N GLN A 93 7.94 -4.03 -14.07
CA GLN A 93 7.51 -2.83 -14.80
C GLN A 93 6.91 -1.77 -13.87
N ALA A 94 6.11 -2.16 -12.88
CA ALA A 94 5.54 -1.24 -11.90
C ALA A 94 6.65 -0.56 -11.07
N LYS A 95 7.66 -1.30 -10.62
CA LYS A 95 8.83 -0.75 -9.90
C LYS A 95 9.59 0.27 -10.74
N ASN A 96 9.91 -0.07 -11.99
CA ASN A 96 10.56 0.86 -12.93
C ASN A 96 9.72 2.13 -13.14
N LYS A 97 8.39 1.99 -13.22
CA LYS A 97 7.48 3.13 -13.33
C LYS A 97 7.45 3.98 -12.06
N ILE A 98 7.44 3.36 -10.88
CA ILE A 98 7.53 4.03 -9.57
C ILE A 98 8.81 4.87 -9.52
N ASP A 99 9.97 4.26 -9.80
CA ASP A 99 11.26 4.95 -9.75
C ASP A 99 11.31 6.14 -10.71
N ALA A 100 10.83 5.96 -11.96
CA ALA A 100 10.76 7.04 -12.94
C ALA A 100 9.85 8.20 -12.49
N LEU A 101 8.69 7.89 -11.89
CA LEU A 101 7.77 8.90 -11.36
C LEU A 101 8.35 9.60 -10.13
N TYR A 102 9.07 8.87 -9.28
CA TYR A 102 9.71 9.39 -8.08
C TYR A 102 10.86 10.34 -8.41
N THR A 103 11.80 9.93 -9.28
CA THR A 103 12.91 10.78 -9.74
C THR A 103 12.40 12.08 -10.37
N ARG A 104 11.36 12.01 -11.19
CA ARG A 104 10.73 13.20 -11.79
C ARG A 104 10.06 14.10 -10.73
N SER A 105 9.49 13.53 -9.67
CA SER A 105 8.83 14.31 -8.63
C SER A 105 9.82 15.11 -7.79
N VAL A 106 11.00 14.54 -7.51
CA VAL A 106 12.06 15.20 -6.73
C VAL A 106 12.80 16.27 -7.54
N SER A 107 13.04 16.03 -8.83
CA SER A 107 13.71 17.01 -9.71
C SER A 107 12.80 18.19 -10.11
N ASN A 108 11.48 18.02 -10.09
CA ASN A 108 10.49 19.03 -10.50
C ASN A 108 9.72 19.67 -9.32
N ILE A 109 10.31 19.72 -8.12
CA ILE A 109 9.68 20.30 -6.93
C ILE A 109 9.29 21.77 -7.14
N ALA A 110 9.85 22.53 -8.09
CA ALA A 110 9.37 23.89 -8.37
C ALA A 110 8.23 23.95 -9.42
N SER A 111 8.23 23.08 -10.44
CA SER A 111 7.30 23.15 -11.58
C SER A 111 6.02 22.34 -11.40
N THR A 112 6.04 21.28 -10.58
CA THR A 112 4.87 20.41 -10.36
C THR A 112 3.79 21.03 -9.45
N TRP A 113 4.13 22.09 -8.71
CA TRP A 113 3.23 22.70 -7.72
C TRP A 113 2.11 23.52 -8.38
N MET A 114 2.27 23.88 -9.66
CA MET A 114 1.29 24.64 -10.45
C MET A 114 0.63 23.83 -11.58
N VAL A 115 1.08 22.61 -11.85
CA VAL A 115 0.52 21.80 -12.96
C VAL A 115 -0.74 21.08 -12.47
N ASN A 116 -1.78 21.13 -13.29
CA ASN A 116 -3.07 20.51 -13.06
C ASN A 116 -2.94 19.03 -12.65
N ASP A 117 -3.33 18.68 -11.42
CA ASP A 117 -3.26 17.32 -10.87
C ASP A 117 -4.04 16.32 -11.73
N ASN A 118 -5.15 16.76 -12.34
CA ASN A 118 -5.92 15.94 -13.30
C ASN A 118 -5.12 15.56 -14.58
N LEU A 119 -3.95 16.17 -14.82
CA LEU A 119 -3.04 15.84 -15.91
C LEU A 119 -1.83 15.00 -15.47
N ALA A 120 -1.58 14.87 -14.16
CA ALA A 120 -0.46 14.11 -13.63
C ALA A 120 -0.70 12.60 -13.76
N PRO A 121 0.34 11.79 -14.02
CA PRO A 121 0.23 10.34 -13.90
C PRO A 121 -0.01 9.92 -12.45
N TYR A 122 -0.81 8.88 -12.23
CA TYR A 122 -0.98 8.25 -10.92
C TYR A 122 0.36 7.71 -10.43
N ARG A 123 0.76 8.09 -9.21
CA ARG A 123 2.09 7.79 -8.63
C ARG A 123 2.09 6.66 -7.61
N GLY A 124 0.93 6.20 -7.17
CA GLY A 124 0.80 5.30 -6.02
C GLY A 124 1.15 5.99 -4.70
N GLU A 125 0.73 5.37 -3.61
CA GLU A 125 1.06 5.76 -2.25
C GLU A 125 2.37 5.09 -1.79
N ALA A 126 3.11 5.72 -0.87
CA ALA A 126 4.39 5.21 -0.41
C ALA A 126 4.30 3.77 0.17
N PHE A 127 3.18 3.42 0.82
CA PHE A 127 2.97 2.07 1.32
C PHE A 127 2.71 1.05 0.22
N GLU A 128 2.12 1.46 -0.91
CA GLU A 128 1.90 0.59 -2.05
C GLU A 128 3.22 0.26 -2.75
N HIS A 129 4.16 1.20 -2.79
CA HIS A 129 5.49 0.96 -3.34
C HIS A 129 6.25 -0.14 -2.58
N ILE A 130 6.13 -0.15 -1.25
CA ILE A 130 6.68 -1.20 -0.40
C ILE A 130 5.90 -2.51 -0.56
N LEU A 131 4.57 -2.44 -0.65
CA LEU A 131 3.72 -3.60 -0.86
C LEU A 131 4.06 -4.32 -2.17
N VAL A 132 4.44 -3.61 -3.22
CA VAL A 132 4.94 -4.21 -4.47
C VAL A 132 6.14 -5.12 -4.21
N ASN A 133 7.13 -4.68 -3.44
CA ASN A 133 8.29 -5.53 -3.09
C ASN A 133 7.89 -6.71 -2.21
N VAL A 134 6.97 -6.52 -1.27
CA VAL A 134 6.42 -7.62 -0.45
C VAL A 134 5.78 -8.68 -1.35
N LEU A 135 4.88 -8.28 -2.24
CA LEU A 135 4.16 -9.18 -3.14
C LEU A 135 5.11 -9.89 -4.12
N GLN A 136 6.11 -9.19 -4.65
CA GLN A 136 7.12 -9.78 -5.53
C GLN A 136 8.04 -10.75 -4.77
N GLY A 137 8.46 -10.40 -3.55
CA GLY A 137 9.18 -11.32 -2.67
C GLY A 137 8.39 -12.60 -2.39
N LEU A 138 7.08 -12.49 -2.18
CA LEU A 138 6.21 -13.66 -2.00
C LEU A 138 6.07 -14.51 -3.27
N ASN A 139 6.09 -13.91 -4.46
CA ASN A 139 6.15 -14.67 -5.72
C ASN A 139 7.43 -15.51 -5.77
N TYR A 140 8.59 -14.91 -5.52
CA TYR A 140 9.86 -15.60 -5.52
C TYR A 140 9.93 -16.70 -4.46
N LEU A 141 9.46 -16.43 -3.23
CA LEU A 141 9.38 -17.45 -2.18
C LEU A 141 8.47 -18.63 -2.58
N THR A 142 7.37 -18.37 -3.29
CA THR A 142 6.47 -19.42 -3.78
C THR A 142 7.13 -20.28 -4.87
N LEU A 143 7.99 -19.67 -5.69
CA LEU A 143 8.80 -20.36 -6.69
C LEU A 143 10.06 -21.05 -6.10
N GLY A 144 10.30 -20.91 -4.80
CA GLY A 144 11.49 -21.44 -4.12
C GLY A 144 12.76 -20.64 -4.37
N ASP A 145 12.65 -19.43 -4.91
CA ASP A 145 13.78 -18.54 -5.22
C ASP A 145 14.04 -17.56 -4.06
N LEU A 146 14.71 -18.05 -3.03
CA LEU A 146 15.06 -17.20 -1.88
C LEU A 146 16.05 -16.09 -2.26
N THR A 147 16.91 -16.30 -3.26
CA THR A 147 17.92 -15.33 -3.66
C THR A 147 17.26 -14.09 -4.26
N GLU A 148 16.31 -14.27 -5.18
CA GLU A 148 15.56 -13.16 -5.77
C GLU A 148 14.61 -12.50 -4.76
N ALA A 149 14.02 -13.27 -3.83
CA ALA A 149 13.25 -12.69 -2.72
C ALA A 149 14.09 -11.72 -1.88
N LEU A 150 15.38 -12.01 -1.67
CA LEU A 150 16.31 -11.12 -0.96
C LEU A 150 16.72 -9.89 -1.77
N VAL A 151 16.64 -9.94 -3.10
CA VAL A 151 16.80 -8.73 -3.94
C VAL A 151 15.66 -7.76 -3.65
N GLU A 152 14.42 -8.26 -3.52
CA GLU A 152 13.26 -7.43 -3.17
C GLU A 152 13.35 -6.83 -1.77
N ALA A 153 13.88 -7.59 -0.80
CA ALA A 153 14.17 -7.07 0.54
C ALA A 153 15.17 -5.89 0.50
N ARG A 154 16.24 -6.01 -0.30
CA ARG A 154 17.25 -4.95 -0.45
C ARG A 154 16.72 -3.73 -1.21
N ASP A 155 15.89 -3.93 -2.22
CA ASP A 155 15.22 -2.84 -2.94
C ASP A 155 14.27 -2.06 -2.01
N ALA A 156 13.46 -2.77 -1.22
CA ALA A 156 12.60 -2.14 -0.22
C ALA A 156 13.40 -1.36 0.83
N ASP A 157 14.56 -1.88 1.26
CA ASP A 157 15.47 -1.20 2.18
C ASP A 157 15.93 0.16 1.67
N ARG A 158 16.30 0.24 0.38
CA ARG A 158 16.64 1.50 -0.28
C ARG A 158 15.46 2.46 -0.29
N LYS A 159 14.24 1.98 -0.57
CA LYS A 159 13.02 2.81 -0.55
C LYS A 159 12.73 3.35 0.85
N PHE A 160 12.87 2.52 1.89
CA PHE A 160 12.72 2.97 3.27
C PHE A 160 13.75 4.04 3.65
N GLN A 161 15.00 3.91 3.22
CA GLN A 161 16.02 4.96 3.45
C GLN A 161 15.57 6.29 2.83
N VAL A 162 15.14 6.27 1.56
CA VAL A 162 14.64 7.47 0.88
C VAL A 162 13.41 8.06 1.58
N LEU A 163 12.45 7.23 2.01
CA LEU A 163 11.29 7.70 2.76
C LEU A 163 11.68 8.28 4.14
N CYS A 164 12.66 7.67 4.79
CA CYS A 164 13.20 8.13 6.06
C CYS A 164 13.84 9.52 5.91
N ASP A 165 14.69 9.71 4.90
CA ASP A 165 15.36 10.98 4.60
C ASP A 165 14.38 12.12 4.38
N LEU A 166 13.20 11.84 3.81
CA LEU A 166 12.16 12.83 3.58
C LEU A 166 11.24 13.06 4.78
N TYR A 167 10.92 12.00 5.54
CA TYR A 167 9.73 12.00 6.40
C TYR A 167 9.92 11.47 7.82
N CYS A 168 11.04 10.83 8.20
CA CYS A 168 11.12 10.13 9.50
C CYS A 168 10.95 11.02 10.74
N HIS A 169 11.25 12.31 10.61
CA HIS A 169 11.06 13.30 11.67
C HIS A 169 9.62 13.84 11.74
N GLN A 170 8.80 13.55 10.74
CA GLN A 170 7.41 13.98 10.66
C GLN A 170 6.50 12.94 11.31
N LYS A 171 5.73 13.37 12.30
CA LYS A 171 4.76 12.50 12.96
C LYS A 171 3.66 12.11 11.97
N ASN A 172 3.22 10.85 12.06
CA ASN A 172 2.07 10.31 11.32
C ASN A 172 2.25 10.23 9.80
N ILE A 173 3.49 10.24 9.29
CA ILE A 173 3.77 9.95 7.88
C ILE A 173 4.34 8.54 7.77
N TYR A 174 3.92 7.82 6.73
CA TYR A 174 4.43 6.50 6.42
C TYR A 174 5.90 6.60 5.96
N SER A 175 6.81 5.99 6.70
CA SER A 175 8.25 5.95 6.36
C SER A 175 8.91 4.59 6.56
N GLU A 176 8.21 3.64 7.18
CA GLU A 176 8.72 2.32 7.55
C GLU A 176 7.54 1.34 7.63
N ASP A 177 7.75 0.03 7.55
CA ASP A 177 6.68 -0.97 7.65
C ASP A 177 7.09 -2.20 8.48
N GLY A 178 6.35 -2.43 9.56
CA GLY A 178 6.63 -3.50 10.52
C GLY A 178 6.47 -4.90 9.93
N PHE A 179 5.47 -5.12 9.07
CA PHE A 179 5.24 -6.41 8.44
C PHE A 179 6.28 -6.68 7.35
N ALA A 180 6.54 -5.71 6.47
CA ALA A 180 7.54 -5.85 5.43
C ALA A 180 8.91 -6.17 6.03
N ARG A 181 9.34 -5.41 7.06
CA ARG A 181 10.60 -5.65 7.77
C ARG A 181 10.65 -7.01 8.45
N MET A 182 9.55 -7.45 9.07
CA MET A 182 9.47 -8.79 9.66
C MET A 182 9.62 -9.87 8.58
N LEU A 183 8.92 -9.75 7.46
CA LEU A 183 8.99 -10.70 6.35
C LEU A 183 10.39 -10.75 5.74
N PHE A 184 11.02 -9.61 5.49
CA PHE A 184 12.39 -9.55 4.98
C PHE A 184 13.39 -10.12 5.99
N GLY A 185 13.20 -9.89 7.29
CA GLY A 185 13.98 -10.54 8.34
C GLY A 185 13.88 -12.06 8.28
N ILE A 186 12.68 -12.60 8.05
CA ILE A 186 12.47 -14.05 7.86
C ILE A 186 13.21 -14.54 6.60
N MET A 187 13.20 -13.78 5.52
CA MET A 187 13.96 -14.13 4.29
C MET A 187 15.47 -14.19 4.56
N TYR A 188 16.04 -13.18 5.24
CA TYR A 188 17.46 -13.18 5.60
C TYR A 188 17.80 -14.34 6.55
N GLU A 189 16.98 -14.55 7.58
CA GLU A 189 17.17 -15.65 8.55
C GLU A 189 17.18 -17.03 7.85
N SER A 190 16.43 -17.16 6.76
CA SER A 190 16.31 -18.39 5.97
C SER A 190 17.60 -18.82 5.27
N GLN A 191 18.56 -17.90 5.02
CA GLN A 191 19.87 -18.22 4.44
C GLN A 191 20.79 -18.95 5.42
N GLN A 192 20.58 -18.77 6.73
CA GLN A 192 21.35 -19.39 7.82
C GLN A 192 22.84 -19.01 7.90
N GLU A 193 23.38 -18.30 6.93
CA GLU A 193 24.72 -17.75 7.02
C GLU A 193 24.77 -16.67 8.11
N ARG A 194 25.88 -16.62 8.85
CA ARG A 194 25.99 -15.71 10.00
C ARG A 194 25.77 -14.24 9.61
N GLN A 195 26.18 -13.85 8.40
CA GLN A 195 25.98 -12.50 7.89
C GLN A 195 24.51 -12.21 7.64
N ASP A 196 23.78 -13.07 6.92
CA ASP A 196 22.35 -12.89 6.71
C ASP A 196 21.55 -12.96 8.01
N VAL A 197 21.98 -13.79 8.97
CA VAL A 197 21.35 -13.81 10.30
C VAL A 197 21.56 -12.48 11.05
N ASN A 198 22.68 -11.79 10.83
CA ASN A 198 22.88 -10.43 11.33
C ASN A 198 21.95 -9.42 10.61
N ASP A 199 21.79 -9.53 9.29
CA ASP A 199 20.85 -8.69 8.52
C ASP A 199 19.38 -8.94 8.92
N ALA A 200 19.05 -10.18 9.27
CA ALA A 200 17.76 -10.55 9.85
C ALA A 200 17.53 -9.83 11.18
N LEU A 201 18.52 -9.79 12.08
CA LEU A 201 18.41 -9.05 13.34
C LEU A 201 18.18 -7.55 13.10
N ILE A 202 18.89 -6.95 12.14
CA ILE A 202 18.70 -5.54 11.77
C ILE A 202 17.26 -5.32 11.29
N SER A 203 16.77 -6.19 10.41
CA SER A 203 15.39 -6.13 9.90
C SER A 203 14.36 -6.28 11.01
N TYR A 204 14.55 -7.23 11.93
CA TYR A 204 13.67 -7.42 13.09
C TYR A 204 13.69 -6.23 14.06
N LYS A 205 14.85 -5.62 14.30
CA LYS A 205 14.95 -4.38 15.12
C LYS A 205 14.15 -3.24 14.49
N LYS A 206 14.29 -3.04 13.19
CA LYS A 206 13.51 -2.02 12.46
C LYS A 206 12.00 -2.35 12.46
N ALA A 207 11.63 -3.62 12.33
CA ALA A 207 10.24 -4.06 12.43
C ALA A 207 9.64 -3.73 13.81
N LEU A 208 10.35 -4.06 14.90
CA LEU A 208 9.94 -3.74 16.27
C LEU A 208 9.76 -2.23 16.46
N GLN A 209 10.71 -1.43 15.98
CA GLN A 209 10.62 0.03 16.02
C GLN A 209 9.42 0.55 15.21
N ALA A 210 9.16 -0.03 14.04
CA ALA A 210 8.03 0.35 13.20
C ALA A 210 6.70 0.10 13.91
N TYR A 211 6.47 -1.11 14.45
CA TYR A 211 5.24 -1.43 15.20
C TYR A 211 5.03 -0.54 16.43
N GLU A 212 6.12 -0.07 17.05
CA GLU A 212 6.06 0.75 18.26
C GLU A 212 6.02 2.24 17.98
N ASN A 213 6.23 2.66 16.73
CA ASN A 213 6.20 4.07 16.36
C ASN A 213 4.75 4.62 16.43
N GLY A 214 4.62 5.94 16.51
CA GLY A 214 3.30 6.59 16.61
C GLY A 214 2.39 6.40 15.39
N PHE A 215 2.93 6.01 14.23
CA PHE A 215 2.17 5.72 13.02
C PHE A 215 1.43 4.38 13.16
N TYR A 216 2.15 3.30 13.51
CA TYR A 216 1.58 1.96 13.64
C TYR A 216 0.94 1.68 14.98
N LYS A 217 1.31 2.36 16.07
CA LYS A 217 0.77 2.05 17.41
C LYS A 217 -0.76 2.15 17.51
N THR A 218 -1.40 2.92 16.63
CA THR A 218 -2.86 3.03 16.53
C THR A 218 -3.48 2.18 15.42
N ALA A 219 -2.70 1.78 14.42
CA ALA A 219 -3.13 1.04 13.24
C ALA A 219 -2.89 -0.49 13.36
N ALA A 220 -1.85 -0.91 14.10
CA ALA A 220 -1.46 -2.30 14.28
C ALA A 220 -2.02 -2.86 15.59
N ARG A 221 -2.42 -4.14 15.58
CA ARG A 221 -2.91 -4.88 16.77
C ARG A 221 -1.77 -5.26 17.75
N GLY A 222 -0.69 -4.51 17.77
CA GLY A 222 0.53 -4.78 18.54
C GLY A 222 1.62 -5.50 17.73
N VAL A 223 2.77 -5.71 18.38
CA VAL A 223 3.92 -6.43 17.80
C VAL A 223 3.58 -7.92 17.66
N PRO A 224 3.66 -8.52 16.45
CA PRO A 224 3.42 -9.95 16.25
C PRO A 224 4.31 -10.81 17.15
N ARG A 225 3.74 -11.88 17.71
CA ARG A 225 4.48 -12.84 18.52
C ARG A 225 5.63 -13.46 17.74
N LEU A 226 5.41 -13.82 16.48
CA LEU A 226 6.43 -14.39 15.61
C LEU A 226 7.69 -13.48 15.48
N LEU A 227 7.49 -12.16 15.39
CA LEU A 227 8.59 -11.20 15.35
C LEU A 227 9.42 -11.21 16.64
N LYS A 228 8.76 -11.28 17.80
CA LYS A 228 9.43 -11.32 19.10
C LYS A 228 10.27 -12.59 19.24
N GLU A 229 9.69 -13.73 18.87
CA GLU A 229 10.35 -15.04 18.92
C GLU A 229 11.59 -15.09 18.02
N ASN A 230 11.46 -14.65 16.76
CA ASN A 230 12.58 -14.64 15.82
C ASN A 230 13.68 -13.65 16.23
N ALA A 231 13.30 -12.45 16.70
CA ALA A 231 14.25 -11.45 17.19
C ALA A 231 15.06 -11.97 18.39
N LEU A 232 14.40 -12.63 19.35
CA LEU A 232 15.05 -13.26 20.51
C LEU A 232 16.00 -14.39 20.08
N ALA A 233 15.53 -15.29 19.22
CA ALA A 233 16.32 -16.43 18.74
C ALA A 233 17.61 -15.98 18.03
N VAL A 234 17.49 -15.03 17.11
CA VAL A 234 18.62 -14.49 16.34
C VAL A 234 19.56 -13.67 17.23
N ALA A 235 19.03 -12.81 18.12
CA ALA A 235 19.87 -12.03 19.03
C ALA A 235 20.67 -12.92 19.98
N GLN A 236 20.05 -14.01 20.49
CA GLN A 236 20.73 -15.00 21.31
C GLN A 236 21.87 -15.68 20.55
N TYR A 237 21.63 -16.09 19.31
CA TYR A 237 22.61 -16.77 18.46
C TYR A 237 23.85 -15.93 18.16
N LEU A 238 23.65 -14.65 17.83
CA LEU A 238 24.74 -13.75 17.49
C LEU A 238 25.56 -13.32 18.71
N GLY A 239 25.06 -13.57 19.93
CA GLY A 239 25.75 -13.25 21.18
C GLY A 239 25.80 -11.76 21.49
N PHE A 240 24.86 -10.98 20.94
CA PHE A 240 24.88 -9.53 21.08
C PHE A 240 24.30 -9.05 22.42
N PRO A 241 24.79 -7.91 22.97
CA PRO A 241 24.22 -7.28 24.17
C PRO A 241 22.71 -7.04 24.06
N GLU A 242 22.21 -6.82 22.84
CA GLU A 242 20.80 -6.68 22.49
C GLU A 242 19.91 -7.81 22.99
N PHE A 243 20.41 -9.04 23.08
CA PHE A 243 19.63 -10.17 23.59
C PHE A 243 19.08 -9.88 24.99
N ARG A 244 19.89 -9.28 25.88
CA ARG A 244 19.44 -8.94 27.24
C ARG A 244 18.32 -7.90 27.23
N ASN A 245 18.41 -6.90 26.36
CA ASN A 245 17.39 -5.87 26.24
C ASN A 245 16.07 -6.45 25.71
N LEU A 246 16.14 -7.30 24.68
CA LEU A 246 14.97 -7.97 24.13
C LEU A 246 14.36 -8.96 25.14
N GLN A 247 15.19 -9.73 25.85
CA GLN A 247 14.75 -10.69 26.86
C GLN A 247 14.08 -9.99 28.04
N GLN A 248 14.58 -8.83 28.47
CA GLN A 248 13.94 -8.04 29.52
C GLN A 248 12.59 -7.48 29.05
N LYS A 249 12.52 -7.02 27.80
CA LYS A 249 11.31 -6.43 27.20
C LYS A 249 10.22 -7.46 26.91
N PHE A 250 10.61 -8.68 26.52
CA PHE A 250 9.73 -9.78 26.12
C PHE A 250 9.95 -11.00 27.04
N ASN A 251 9.94 -10.77 28.35
CA ASN A 251 10.27 -11.77 29.36
C ASN A 251 9.25 -12.93 29.45
N ASP A 252 8.06 -12.74 28.90
CA ASP A 252 6.95 -13.69 28.82
C ASP A 252 6.96 -14.52 27.51
N VAL A 253 7.84 -14.19 26.56
CA VAL A 253 7.88 -14.84 25.24
C VAL A 253 8.81 -16.04 25.26
N ALA A 254 8.22 -17.24 25.22
CA ALA A 254 8.96 -18.47 24.94
C ALA A 254 9.35 -18.53 23.46
N PHE A 255 10.61 -18.88 23.17
CA PHE A 255 11.13 -19.01 21.81
C PHE A 255 12.05 -20.24 21.68
N VAL A 256 12.20 -20.75 20.46
CA VAL A 256 13.13 -21.83 20.13
C VAL A 256 14.49 -21.21 19.76
N PRO A 257 15.61 -21.60 20.40
CA PRO A 257 16.93 -21.10 20.05
C PRO A 257 17.27 -21.31 18.58
N PHE A 258 17.97 -20.37 17.95
CA PHE A 258 18.27 -20.43 16.52
C PHE A 258 18.98 -21.73 16.11
N GLN A 259 19.92 -22.24 16.92
CA GLN A 259 20.61 -23.49 16.61
C GLN A 259 19.63 -24.65 16.49
N GLU A 260 18.65 -24.75 17.40
CA GLU A 260 17.62 -25.78 17.33
C GLU A 260 16.64 -25.52 16.17
N LYS A 261 16.21 -24.27 16.02
CA LYS A 261 15.32 -23.82 14.94
C LYS A 261 15.90 -24.19 13.57
N SER A 262 17.21 -23.97 13.36
CA SER A 262 17.95 -24.22 12.11
C SER A 262 17.95 -25.69 11.67
N GLN A 263 17.71 -26.63 12.59
CA GLN A 263 17.64 -28.07 12.32
C GLN A 263 16.22 -28.56 12.05
N LYS A 264 15.21 -27.68 12.07
CA LYS A 264 13.80 -28.00 11.83
C LYS A 264 13.33 -27.41 10.51
N GLY A 265 12.34 -28.07 9.90
CA GLY A 265 11.57 -27.44 8.83
C GLY A 265 10.67 -26.34 9.38
N GLU A 266 10.53 -25.25 8.63
CA GLU A 266 9.65 -24.13 8.98
C GLU A 266 8.52 -23.99 7.96
N ILE A 267 7.32 -23.70 8.45
CA ILE A 267 6.16 -23.41 7.60
C ILE A 267 5.59 -22.05 8.02
N TYR A 268 5.58 -21.11 7.09
CA TYR A 268 4.99 -19.79 7.28
C TYR A 268 3.65 -19.74 6.56
N LEU A 269 2.56 -19.52 7.30
CA LEU A 269 1.24 -19.25 6.74
C LEU A 269 1.04 -17.74 6.65
N ILE A 270 0.94 -17.23 5.42
CA ILE A 270 0.62 -15.82 5.14
C ILE A 270 -0.81 -15.79 4.63
N HIS A 271 -1.70 -15.16 5.39
CA HIS A 271 -3.11 -15.11 5.08
C HIS A 271 -3.53 -13.69 4.66
N PHE A 272 -3.85 -13.52 3.37
CA PHE A 272 -4.52 -12.31 2.87
C PHE A 272 -6.02 -12.42 3.12
N ASN A 273 -6.54 -11.50 3.92
CA ASN A 273 -7.91 -11.56 4.43
C ASN A 273 -8.72 -10.35 3.95
N GLY A 274 -9.62 -10.58 3.00
CA GLY A 274 -10.50 -9.54 2.47
C GLY A 274 -9.84 -8.60 1.44
N LEU A 275 -10.65 -7.67 0.93
CA LEU A 275 -10.21 -6.68 -0.06
C LEU A 275 -9.66 -5.42 0.62
N SER A 276 -8.69 -4.77 -0.02
CA SER A 276 -8.18 -3.44 0.39
C SER A 276 -9.29 -2.37 0.37
N PRO A 277 -9.15 -1.29 1.18
CA PRO A 277 -10.14 -0.21 1.22
C PRO A 277 -10.30 0.47 -0.14
N LEU A 278 -11.47 1.04 -0.39
CA LEU A 278 -11.73 1.79 -1.62
C LEU A 278 -11.37 3.26 -1.41
N LYS A 279 -10.43 3.78 -2.19
CA LYS A 279 -10.17 5.22 -2.28
C LYS A 279 -11.22 5.87 -3.18
N HIS A 280 -11.83 6.96 -2.73
CA HIS A 280 -12.76 7.76 -3.53
C HIS A 280 -12.59 9.26 -3.23
N ALA A 281 -13.11 10.11 -4.10
CA ALA A 281 -13.14 11.56 -3.90
C ALA A 281 -14.45 11.99 -3.23
N THR A 282 -14.34 12.78 -2.16
CA THR A 282 -15.44 13.48 -1.48
C THR A 282 -15.37 14.96 -1.82
N ASN A 283 -16.50 15.56 -2.22
CA ASN A 283 -16.57 16.97 -2.57
C ASN A 283 -17.19 17.79 -1.43
N VAL A 284 -16.60 18.94 -1.13
CA VAL A 284 -17.10 19.93 -0.18
C VAL A 284 -17.39 21.21 -0.94
N ALA A 285 -18.65 21.66 -0.88
CA ALA A 285 -19.06 22.94 -1.42
C ALA A 285 -18.66 24.06 -0.45
N VAL A 286 -17.85 25.01 -0.93
CA VAL A 286 -17.46 26.20 -0.19
C VAL A 286 -18.22 27.40 -0.76
N PRO A 287 -19.13 28.02 0.01
CA PRO A 287 -19.81 29.23 -0.42
C PRO A 287 -18.84 30.42 -0.39
N LEU A 288 -18.83 31.22 -1.46
CA LEU A 288 -18.07 32.45 -1.62
C LEU A 288 -19.05 33.59 -2.00
N PRO A 289 -18.66 34.88 -1.87
CA PRO A 289 -19.55 36.00 -2.13
C PRO A 289 -20.28 35.97 -3.48
N ASP A 290 -19.61 35.49 -4.53
CA ASP A 290 -20.15 35.48 -5.90
C ASP A 290 -20.42 34.06 -6.45
N GLY A 291 -20.44 33.03 -5.60
CA GLY A 291 -20.70 31.66 -6.07
C GLY A 291 -20.33 30.54 -5.11
N VAL A 292 -20.23 29.32 -5.64
CA VAL A 292 -19.84 28.12 -4.88
C VAL A 292 -18.65 27.48 -5.57
N VAL A 293 -17.60 27.21 -4.80
CA VAL A 293 -16.44 26.44 -5.26
C VAL A 293 -16.50 25.04 -4.67
N GLN A 294 -16.31 24.01 -5.52
CA GLN A 294 -16.22 22.62 -5.06
C GLN A 294 -14.77 22.27 -4.78
N LEU A 295 -14.48 21.81 -3.56
CA LEU A 295 -13.18 21.27 -3.19
C LEU A 295 -13.29 19.75 -3.13
N ALA A 296 -12.43 19.05 -3.86
CA ALA A 296 -12.39 17.59 -3.87
C ALA A 296 -11.26 17.07 -2.97
N PHE A 297 -11.59 16.09 -2.11
CA PHE A 297 -10.66 15.50 -1.15
C PHE A 297 -10.69 13.97 -1.21
N PRO A 298 -9.54 13.29 -1.17
CA PRO A 298 -9.52 11.83 -1.13
C PRO A 298 -9.96 11.29 0.24
N GLN A 299 -10.63 10.15 0.23
CA GLN A 299 -11.06 9.41 1.40
C GLN A 299 -10.97 7.90 1.14
N TYR A 300 -10.79 7.11 2.20
CA TYR A 300 -10.82 5.65 2.14
C TYR A 300 -12.08 5.11 2.83
N ASP A 301 -12.86 4.31 2.10
CA ASP A 301 -13.95 3.53 2.66
C ASP A 301 -13.44 2.18 3.18
N PRO A 302 -13.79 1.82 4.43
CA PRO A 302 -13.50 0.50 4.95
C PRO A 302 -14.20 -0.60 4.14
N ARG A 303 -13.63 -1.80 4.17
CA ARG A 303 -14.29 -2.99 3.63
C ARG A 303 -14.33 -4.10 4.67
N ASP A 304 -15.52 -4.66 4.86
CA ASP A 304 -15.72 -5.76 5.79
C ASP A 304 -15.07 -7.05 5.26
N TYR A 305 -14.52 -7.83 6.19
CA TYR A 305 -14.00 -9.18 5.98
C TYR A 305 -14.56 -10.11 7.06
N GLU A 306 -14.89 -11.34 6.67
CA GLU A 306 -15.59 -12.28 7.58
C GLU A 306 -14.65 -13.21 8.35
N ILE A 307 -13.40 -13.40 7.90
CA ILE A 307 -12.48 -14.32 8.58
C ILE A 307 -11.81 -13.61 9.75
N ARG A 308 -12.08 -14.09 10.96
CA ARG A 308 -11.44 -13.56 12.17
C ARG A 308 -9.98 -14.00 12.32
N SER A 309 -9.70 -15.27 12.03
CA SER A 309 -8.38 -15.92 12.14
C SER A 309 -8.38 -17.24 11.39
N SER A 310 -7.19 -17.73 11.04
CA SER A 310 -6.95 -19.07 10.50
C SER A 310 -5.98 -19.84 11.40
N GLU A 311 -5.95 -21.16 11.28
CA GLU A 311 -5.02 -22.03 12.00
C GLU A 311 -4.37 -23.00 11.00
N LEU A 312 -3.05 -23.09 11.05
CA LEU A 312 -2.28 -24.13 10.36
C LEU A 312 -2.14 -25.33 11.30
N VAL A 313 -2.48 -26.53 10.83
CA VAL A 313 -2.27 -27.78 11.58
C VAL A 313 -1.40 -28.73 10.75
N ALA A 314 -0.22 -29.07 11.27
CA ALA A 314 0.66 -30.07 10.69
C ALA A 314 0.61 -31.37 11.52
N VAL A 315 0.43 -32.51 10.86
CA VAL A 315 0.34 -33.83 11.49
C VAL A 315 1.47 -34.71 11.00
N LYS A 316 2.34 -35.17 11.90
CA LYS A 316 3.40 -36.14 11.57
C LYS A 316 2.80 -37.51 11.29
N SER A 317 3.56 -38.37 10.61
CA SER A 317 3.17 -39.76 10.32
C SER A 317 2.84 -40.59 11.57
N ASN A 318 3.42 -40.27 12.72
CA ASN A 318 3.14 -40.90 14.01
C ASN A 318 1.91 -40.31 14.74
N GLY A 319 1.16 -39.39 14.10
CA GLY A 319 -0.02 -38.74 14.66
C GLY A 319 0.26 -37.51 15.53
N GLN A 320 1.53 -37.14 15.79
CA GLN A 320 1.85 -35.92 16.53
C GLN A 320 1.37 -34.68 15.75
N LYS A 321 0.60 -33.80 16.41
CA LYS A 321 0.07 -32.57 15.83
C LYS A 321 0.86 -31.34 16.28
N PHE A 322 1.05 -30.41 15.37
CA PHE A 322 1.57 -29.06 15.61
C PHE A 322 0.53 -28.09 15.07
N SER A 323 0.21 -27.04 15.82
CA SER A 323 -0.66 -25.99 15.29
C SER A 323 -0.14 -24.59 15.58
N ALA A 324 -0.49 -23.67 14.69
CA ALA A 324 -0.15 -22.26 14.78
C ALA A 324 -1.34 -21.42 14.27
N GLY A 325 -1.83 -20.51 15.11
CA GLY A 325 -2.86 -19.55 14.73
C GLY A 325 -2.25 -18.34 14.01
N THR A 326 -2.99 -17.77 13.06
CA THR A 326 -2.63 -16.49 12.44
C THR A 326 -2.85 -15.33 13.40
N GLU A 327 -1.98 -14.33 13.34
CA GLU A 327 -2.16 -13.03 13.97
C GLU A 327 -2.14 -11.92 12.92
N VAL A 328 -2.70 -10.75 13.25
CA VAL A 328 -2.69 -9.61 12.33
C VAL A 328 -1.30 -8.99 12.34
N ALA A 329 -0.54 -9.21 11.26
CA ALA A 329 0.77 -8.59 11.09
C ALA A 329 0.69 -7.22 10.39
N ALA A 330 -0.20 -7.05 9.42
CA ALA A 330 -0.45 -5.75 8.78
C ALA A 330 -1.95 -5.50 8.63
N ASP A 331 -2.36 -4.28 8.94
CA ASP A 331 -3.69 -3.75 8.61
C ASP A 331 -3.52 -2.71 7.50
N VAL A 332 -3.65 -3.17 6.25
CA VAL A 332 -3.45 -2.32 5.05
C VAL A 332 -4.46 -1.18 5.02
N GLU A 333 -5.68 -1.40 5.53
CA GLU A 333 -6.69 -0.35 5.62
C GLU A 333 -6.26 0.76 6.58
N ALA A 334 -5.84 0.38 7.79
CA ALA A 334 -5.39 1.34 8.78
C ALA A 334 -4.13 2.09 8.31
N ILE A 335 -3.19 1.42 7.63
CA ILE A 335 -2.01 2.04 7.01
C ILE A 335 -2.42 3.08 5.96
N ALA A 336 -3.34 2.73 5.06
CA ALA A 336 -3.81 3.61 4.01
C ALA A 336 -4.51 4.86 4.57
N LYS A 337 -5.42 4.67 5.52
CA LYS A 337 -6.11 5.77 6.22
C LYS A 337 -5.12 6.67 6.96
N ARG A 338 -4.18 6.09 7.71
CA ARG A 338 -3.22 6.87 8.49
C ARG A 338 -2.24 7.64 7.60
N SER A 339 -1.80 7.05 6.49
CA SER A 339 -0.96 7.70 5.49
C SER A 339 -1.66 8.90 4.84
N LEU A 340 -2.97 8.81 4.63
CA LEU A 340 -3.79 9.93 4.16
C LEU A 340 -3.94 11.02 5.24
N GLU A 341 -4.25 10.63 6.48
CA GLU A 341 -4.39 11.57 7.60
C GLU A 341 -3.13 12.43 7.82
N GLY A 342 -1.94 11.81 7.76
CA GLY A 342 -0.66 12.52 7.92
C GLY A 342 -0.40 13.61 6.88
N ARG A 343 -0.99 13.48 5.68
CA ARG A 343 -0.86 14.44 4.57
C ARG A 343 -2.11 15.27 4.33
N LYS A 344 -3.17 15.05 5.11
CA LYS A 344 -4.50 15.64 4.87
C LYS A 344 -4.46 17.16 4.82
N ALA A 345 -3.80 17.82 5.77
CA ALA A 345 -3.67 19.27 5.78
C ALA A 345 -2.97 19.80 4.51
N TRP A 346 -1.88 19.15 4.10
CA TRP A 346 -1.16 19.50 2.88
C TRP A 346 -2.01 19.30 1.62
N LEU A 347 -2.65 18.13 1.50
CA LEU A 347 -3.56 17.82 0.39
C LEU A 347 -4.72 18.81 0.33
N TYR A 348 -5.23 19.24 1.47
CA TYR A 348 -6.34 20.18 1.56
C TYR A 348 -5.92 21.58 1.12
N THR A 349 -4.76 22.04 1.57
CA THR A 349 -4.17 23.29 1.10
C THR A 349 -3.99 23.26 -0.42
N LYS A 350 -3.42 22.17 -0.95
CA LYS A 350 -3.21 22.01 -2.40
C LYS A 350 -4.52 21.99 -3.17
N ALA A 351 -5.52 21.26 -2.69
CA ALA A 351 -6.85 21.17 -3.30
C ALA A 351 -7.59 22.51 -3.28
N ALA A 352 -7.32 23.40 -2.33
CA ALA A 352 -7.91 24.74 -2.28
C ALA A 352 -7.22 25.75 -3.21
N LEU A 353 -5.90 25.65 -3.44
CA LEU A 353 -5.14 26.64 -4.21
C LEU A 353 -5.66 26.84 -5.64
N ARG A 354 -5.92 25.76 -6.38
CA ARG A 354 -6.35 25.85 -7.79
C ARG A 354 -7.77 26.38 -7.93
N PRO A 355 -8.80 25.84 -7.25
CA PRO A 355 -10.17 26.33 -7.40
C PRO A 355 -10.33 27.77 -6.92
N LEU A 356 -9.67 28.14 -5.80
CA LEU A 356 -9.70 29.52 -5.30
C LEU A 356 -8.92 30.48 -6.20
N GLY A 357 -7.80 30.03 -6.78
CA GLY A 357 -7.06 30.80 -7.78
C GLY A 357 -7.87 31.07 -9.04
N LYS A 358 -8.56 30.05 -9.58
CA LYS A 358 -9.50 30.20 -10.71
C LYS A 358 -10.60 31.19 -10.36
N TYR A 359 -11.25 31.02 -9.21
CA TYR A 359 -12.28 31.94 -8.73
C TYR A 359 -11.77 33.39 -8.68
N ALA A 360 -10.58 33.63 -8.13
CA ALA A 360 -10.01 34.98 -8.05
C ALA A 360 -9.75 35.62 -9.42
N VAL A 361 -9.35 34.83 -10.43
CA VAL A 361 -9.19 35.30 -11.81
C VAL A 361 -10.54 35.58 -12.46
N GLU A 362 -11.50 34.68 -12.29
CA GLU A 362 -12.86 34.77 -12.82
C GLU A 362 -13.62 35.97 -12.23
N SER A 363 -13.54 36.20 -10.92
CA SER A 363 -14.14 37.38 -10.27
C SER A 363 -13.55 38.68 -10.80
N ARG A 364 -12.23 38.75 -11.02
CA ARG A 364 -11.59 39.94 -11.63
C ARG A 364 -12.01 40.14 -13.08
N ALA A 365 -12.14 39.07 -13.86
CA ALA A 365 -12.61 39.14 -15.24
C ALA A 365 -14.07 39.60 -15.29
N ALA A 366 -14.92 39.08 -14.40
CA ALA A 366 -16.31 39.51 -14.28
C ALA A 366 -16.44 40.99 -13.88
N GLN A 367 -15.66 41.45 -12.89
CA GLN A 367 -15.64 42.85 -12.47
C GLN A 367 -15.21 43.79 -13.60
N ARG A 368 -14.14 43.47 -14.34
CA ARG A 368 -13.73 44.27 -15.51
C ARG A 368 -14.80 44.29 -16.60
N THR A 369 -15.43 43.15 -16.87
CA THR A 369 -16.48 43.05 -17.90
C THR A 369 -17.70 43.87 -17.49
N GLU A 370 -18.05 43.90 -16.21
CA GLU A 370 -19.10 44.74 -15.65
C GLU A 370 -18.79 46.23 -15.79
N GLU A 371 -17.55 46.64 -15.50
CA GLU A 371 -17.09 48.03 -15.67
C GLU A 371 -17.09 48.48 -17.14
N GLU A 372 -16.69 47.61 -18.08
CA GLU A 372 -16.56 47.94 -19.51
C GLU A 372 -17.85 47.77 -20.31
N HIS A 373 -18.65 46.75 -20.00
CA HIS A 373 -19.80 46.30 -20.83
C HIS A 373 -21.12 46.25 -20.05
N GLY A 374 -21.13 46.70 -18.80
CA GLY A 374 -22.31 46.81 -17.94
C GLY A 374 -22.63 45.55 -17.13
N GLU A 375 -23.49 45.73 -16.13
CA GLU A 375 -23.83 44.75 -15.09
C GLU A 375 -24.32 43.40 -15.66
N LEU A 376 -25.08 43.43 -16.75
CA LEU A 376 -25.62 42.24 -17.40
C LEU A 376 -24.52 41.37 -18.04
N ALA A 377 -23.46 41.99 -18.58
CA ALA A 377 -22.32 41.26 -19.16
C ALA A 377 -21.46 40.61 -18.06
N GLY A 378 -21.24 41.31 -16.94
CA GLY A 378 -20.57 40.76 -15.76
C GLY A 378 -21.31 39.54 -15.18
N TRP A 379 -22.64 39.61 -15.11
CA TRP A 379 -23.50 38.51 -14.66
C TRP A 379 -23.38 37.26 -15.54
N VAL A 380 -23.33 37.43 -16.86
CA VAL A 380 -23.15 36.31 -17.81
C VAL A 380 -21.80 35.62 -17.59
N VAL A 381 -20.73 36.39 -17.39
CA VAL A 381 -19.39 35.82 -17.11
C VAL A 381 -19.39 35.04 -15.80
N ARG A 382 -19.97 35.58 -14.71
CA ARG A 382 -20.06 34.85 -13.42
C ARG A 382 -20.86 33.55 -13.55
N GLY A 383 -21.98 33.58 -14.27
CA GLY A 383 -22.82 32.41 -14.52
C GLY A 383 -22.10 31.31 -15.31
N ALA A 384 -21.41 31.69 -16.39
CA ALA A 384 -20.64 30.75 -17.22
C ALA A 384 -19.47 30.12 -16.42
N SER A 385 -18.74 30.92 -15.64
CA SER A 385 -17.65 30.44 -14.78
C SER A 385 -18.13 29.47 -13.69
N SER A 386 -19.26 29.78 -13.05
CA SER A 386 -19.85 28.90 -12.02
C SER A 386 -20.25 27.54 -12.57
N LEU A 387 -20.85 27.50 -13.78
CA LEU A 387 -21.17 26.25 -14.46
C LEU A 387 -19.92 25.46 -14.86
N TYR A 388 -18.87 26.14 -15.32
CA TYR A 388 -17.60 25.49 -15.67
C TYR A 388 -16.90 24.85 -14.45
N ASN A 389 -16.90 25.53 -13.30
CA ASN A 389 -16.30 25.01 -12.06
C ASN A 389 -17.02 23.75 -11.53
N LEU A 390 -18.34 23.67 -11.68
CA LEU A 390 -19.14 22.47 -11.33
C LEU A 390 -18.75 21.20 -12.11
N TYR A 391 -18.18 21.35 -13.31
CA TYR A 391 -17.77 20.25 -14.16
C TYR A 391 -16.27 19.97 -14.14
N SER A 392 -15.43 20.96 -13.86
CA SER A 392 -13.97 20.84 -14.01
C SER A 392 -13.21 20.35 -12.76
N GLU A 393 -13.81 20.42 -11.57
CA GLU A 393 -13.14 20.04 -10.31
C GLU A 393 -13.33 18.55 -9.97
N GLN A 394 -12.21 17.83 -9.86
CA GLN A 394 -12.10 16.40 -9.50
C GLN A 394 -10.80 16.22 -8.69
N ALA A 395 -10.77 15.25 -7.77
CA ALA A 395 -9.55 14.83 -7.07
C ALA A 395 -9.03 13.51 -7.64
N ASP A 396 -7.71 13.32 -7.55
CA ASP A 396 -6.98 12.11 -7.97
C ASP A 396 -7.18 10.89 -7.06
#